data_AF-A0A534MS59-F1
#
_entry.id   AF-A0A534MS59-F1
#
_cell.length_a   1.000
_cell.length_b   1.000
_cell.length_c   1.000
_cell.angle_alpha   90.00
_cell.angle_beta   90.00
_cell.angle_gamma   90.00
#
_symmetry.space_group_name_H-M   'P 1'
#
loop_
_entity.id
_entity.type
_entity.pdbx_description
1 polymer ?
#
loop_
_entity_poly.entity_id
_entity_poly.type
_entity_poly.pdbx_seq_one_letter_code
_entity_poly.pdbx_strand_id
1 'polypeptide(L)' 'MSTTTIPVKRETLARLRSYKVGGVTYDDVLNDLMDDRPPIGFIREHLRRLKEEEFSDWKDVRKRLRL' A
#
# COMPACT_ATOMS: atom_id res chain seq x y z
N MET A 1 22.35 -9.66 8.57
CA MET A 1 21.29 -9.17 7.65
C MET A 1 21.74 -9.48 6.24
N SER A 2 20.91 -10.18 5.46
CA SER A 2 21.15 -10.38 4.02
C SER A 2 20.57 -9.21 3.25
N THR A 3 21.35 -8.61 2.36
CA THR A 3 20.87 -7.54 1.49
C THR A 3 20.44 -8.12 0.14
N THR A 4 19.24 -7.75 -0.32
CA THR A 4 18.75 -8.09 -1.65
C THR A 4 18.54 -6.83 -2.46
N THR A 5 19.16 -6.76 -3.64
CA THR A 5 18.98 -5.61 -4.54
C THR A 5 17.71 -5.80 -5.36
N ILE A 6 16.75 -4.87 -5.21
CA ILE A 6 15.49 -4.90 -5.95
C ILE A 6 15.44 -3.68 -6.90
N PRO A 7 15.20 -3.88 -8.21
CA PRO A 7 15.04 -2.77 -9.12
C PRO A 7 13.68 -2.08 -8.90
N VAL A 8 13.70 -0.76 -8.72
CA VAL A 8 12.50 0.07 -8.58
C VAL A 8 12.51 1.22 -9.58
N LYS A 9 11.32 1.67 -10.00
CA LYS A 9 11.19 2.87 -10.84
C LYS A 9 11.71 4.10 -10.09
N ARG A 10 12.33 5.05 -10.80
CA ARG A 10 12.90 6.27 -10.20
C ARG A 10 11.85 7.09 -9.44
N GLU A 11 10.62 7.16 -9.98
CA GLU A 11 9.49 7.85 -9.34
C GLU A 11 9.08 7.18 -8.02
N THR A 12 9.03 5.84 -8.00
CA THR A 12 8.75 5.06 -6.79
C THR A 12 9.82 5.30 -5.73
N LEU A 13 11.11 5.29 -6.12
CA LEU A 13 12.21 5.57 -5.21
C LEU A 13 12.12 6.99 -4.62
N ALA A 14 11.75 7.98 -5.43
CA ALA A 14 11.57 9.36 -4.95
C ALA A 14 10.47 9.45 -3.88
N ARG A 15 9.34 8.77 -4.10
CA ARG A 15 8.24 8.69 -3.12
C ARG A 15 8.66 7.95 -1.85
N LEU A 16 9.32 6.81 -1.97
CA LEU A 16 9.83 6.04 -0.84
C LEU A 16 10.79 6.86 0.03
N ARG A 17 11.69 7.64 -0.59
CA ARG A 17 12.58 8.56 0.14
C ARG A 17 11.83 9.66 0.89
N SER A 18 10.70 10.11 0.37
CA SER A 18 9.84 11.11 1.04
C SER A 18 9.02 10.53 2.20
N TYR A 19 8.87 9.21 2.27
CA TYR A 19 8.04 8.52 3.27
C TYR A 19 8.71 8.40 4.65
N LYS A 20 9.83 9.09 4.90
CA LYS A 20 10.46 9.19 6.23
C LYS A 20 9.55 9.94 7.22
N VAL A 21 8.54 9.26 7.73
CA VAL A 21 7.68 9.73 8.82
C VAL A 21 7.97 8.86 10.04
N GLY A 22 8.24 9.48 11.19
CA GLY A 22 8.35 8.77 12.48
C GLY A 22 9.61 7.90 12.68
N GLY A 23 10.70 8.15 11.95
CA GLY A 23 11.97 7.42 12.12
C GLY A 23 12.09 6.10 11.33
N VAL A 24 11.04 5.74 10.59
CA VAL A 24 11.01 4.57 9.69
C VAL A 24 11.85 4.86 8.43
N THR A 25 12.69 3.92 8.03
CA THR A 25 13.47 4.00 6.78
C THR A 25 12.65 3.49 5.59
N TYR A 26 13.05 3.84 4.37
CA TYR A 26 12.37 3.29 3.19
C TYR A 26 12.59 1.77 3.05
N ASP A 27 13.68 1.24 3.62
CA ASP A 27 13.96 -0.20 3.66
C ASP A 27 12.96 -0.91 4.57
N ASP A 28 12.59 -0.31 5.71
CA ASP A 28 11.56 -0.86 6.60
C ASP A 28 10.21 -0.92 5.89
N VAL A 29 9.82 0.14 5.19
CA VAL A 29 8.58 0.16 4.39
C VAL A 29 8.60 -0.91 3.30
N LEU A 30 9.74 -1.10 2.63
CA LEU A 30 9.87 -2.14 1.60
C LEU A 30 9.78 -3.54 2.20
N ASN A 31 10.42 -3.78 3.33
CA ASN A 31 10.36 -5.08 4.01
C ASN A 31 8.92 -5.37 4.47
N ASP A 32 8.23 -4.41 5.08
CA ASP A 32 6.82 -4.55 5.45
C ASP A 32 5.95 -4.91 4.25
N LEU A 33 6.14 -4.25 3.10
CA LEU A 33 5.40 -4.57 1.87
C LEU A 33 5.74 -5.94 1.28
N MET A 34 6.97 -6.43 1.48
CA MET A 34 7.42 -7.72 0.98
C MET A 34 7.01 -8.88 1.92
N ASP A 35 6.93 -8.60 3.22
CA ASP A 35 6.47 -9.51 4.26
C ASP A 35 4.95 -9.58 4.35
N ASP A 36 4.26 -8.51 3.93
CA ASP A 36 2.81 -8.52 3.73
C ASP A 36 2.48 -9.45 2.55
N ARG A 37 2.33 -10.73 2.89
CA ARG A 37 1.76 -11.76 2.03
C ARG A 37 0.29 -11.90 2.43
N PRO A 38 -0.60 -11.02 1.93
CA PRO A 38 -2.01 -11.15 2.24
C PRO A 38 -2.47 -12.56 1.85
N PRO A 39 -3.28 -13.23 2.68
CA PRO A 39 -3.82 -14.54 2.33
C PRO A 39 -4.46 -14.49 0.95
N ILE A 40 -4.32 -15.56 0.16
CA ILE A 40 -4.89 -15.61 -1.21
C ILE A 40 -6.38 -15.24 -1.23
N GLY A 41 -7.12 -15.57 -0.16
CA GLY A 41 -8.52 -15.16 0.02
C GLY A 41 -8.73 -13.65 0.09
N PHE A 42 -7.83 -12.92 0.76
CA PHE A 42 -7.87 -11.46 0.83
C PHE A 42 -7.64 -10.83 -0.56
N ILE A 43 -6.66 -11.33 -1.32
CA ILE A 43 -6.39 -10.83 -2.68
C ILE A 43 -7.59 -11.07 -3.59
N ARG A 44 -8.19 -12.27 -3.56
CA ARG A 44 -9.37 -12.59 -4.37
C ARG A 44 -10.55 -11.70 -4.05
N GLU A 45 -10.83 -11.50 -2.77
CA GLU A 45 -11.93 -10.63 -2.35
C GLU A 45 -11.66 -9.17 -2.72
N HIS A 46 -10.44 -8.68 -2.55
CA HIS A 46 -10.07 -7.32 -2.95
C HIS A 46 -10.27 -7.10 -4.45
N LEU A 47 -9.83 -8.05 -5.29
CA LEU A 47 -10.03 -7.99 -6.75
C LEU A 47 -11.51 -8.09 -7.14
N ARG A 48 -12.30 -8.90 -6.42
CA ARG A 48 -13.75 -8.98 -6.62
C ARG A 48 -14.40 -7.63 -6.36
N ARG A 49 -14.08 -6.98 -5.24
CA ARG A 49 -14.63 -5.66 -4.88
C ARG A 49 -14.26 -4.58 -5.89
N LEU A 50 -12.99 -4.52 -6.31
CA LEU A 50 -12.55 -3.57 -7.35
C LEU A 50 -13.33 -3.73 -8.66
N LYS A 51 -13.76 -4.95 -8.98
CA LYS A 51 -14.49 -5.25 -10.23
C LYS A 51 -15.99 -5.06 -10.10
N GLU A 52 -16.57 -5.38 -8.95
CA GLU A 52 -18.02 -5.55 -8.79
C GLU A 52 -18.68 -4.45 -7.94
N GLU A 53 -17.94 -3.77 -7.07
CA GLU A 53 -18.51 -2.72 -6.23
C GLU A 53 -18.54 -1.36 -6.95
N GLU A 54 -19.65 -0.64 -6.81
CA GLU A 54 -19.69 0.76 -7.19
C GLU A 54 -18.81 1.59 -6.23
N PHE A 55 -17.83 2.28 -6.81
CA PHE A 55 -17.00 3.19 -6.06
C PHE A 55 -17.82 4.39 -5.59
N SER A 56 -17.81 4.64 -4.29
CA SER A 56 -18.34 5.88 -3.72
C SER A 56 -17.30 6.99 -3.79
N ASP A 57 -17.73 8.22 -4.08
CA ASP A 57 -16.85 9.39 -3.95
C ASP A 57 -16.41 9.55 -2.49
N TRP A 58 -15.16 9.96 -2.29
CA TRP A 58 -14.60 10.15 -0.96
C TRP A 58 -15.40 11.14 -0.10
N LYS A 59 -16.00 12.18 -0.72
CA LYS A 59 -16.87 13.14 -0.01
C LYS A 59 -18.10 12.46 0.58
N ASP A 60 -18.69 11.52 -0.13
CA ASP A 60 -19.89 10.79 0.31
C ASP A 60 -19.54 9.77 1.39
N VAL A 61 -18.41 9.07 1.25
CA VAL A 61 -17.87 8.18 2.27
C VAL A 61 -17.62 8.96 3.57
N ARG A 62 -16.95 10.12 3.48
CA ARG A 62 -16.64 10.96 4.62
C ARG A 62 -17.89 11.44 5.36
N LYS A 63 -18.91 11.91 4.62
CA LYS A 63 -20.20 12.35 5.18
C LYS A 63 -20.91 11.22 5.93
N ARG A 64 -20.90 10.00 5.37
CA ARG A 64 -21.50 8.80 5.98
C ARG A 64 -20.78 8.36 7.26
N LEU A 65 -19.44 8.42 7.27
CA LEU A 65 -18.62 8.04 8.42
C LEU A 65 -18.51 9.13 9.49
N ARG A 66 -19.04 10.33 9.25
CA ARG A 66 -18.96 11.50 10.14
C ARG A 66 -17.51 11.89 10.50
N LEU A 67 -16.61 11.75 9.52
CA LEU A 67 -15.19 12.14 9.58
C LEU A 67 -14.94 13.55 9.02
#